data_AF-A0A813TN19-F1
#
_entry.id   AF-A0A813TN19-F1
#
_cell.length_a   1.000
_cell.length_b   1.000
_cell.length_c   1.000
_cell.angle_alpha   90.00
_cell.angle_beta   90.00
_cell.angle_gamma   90.00
#
_symmetry.space_group_name_H-M   'P 1'
#
loop_
_entity.id
_entity.type
_entity.pdbx_description
1 polymer ?
#
loop_
_entity_poly.entity_id
_entity_poly.type
_entity_poly.pdbx_seq_one_letter_code
_entity_poly.pdbx_strand_id
1 'polypeptide(L)'
;MSNNNDEKLRNKSLSKRNDRESGLINDITHQLLIHTRQGHNKVISESILPLLLCFACPFFVRSIVFICNHCDGSIMEYLRRLLFDHTMTLKDVLENFFYFQWHWPSAIIIFGVFTYAIIMTMLLPGDEYSGPITDTGHVPIYRNNGFNYYIVSLIIFALLTIVLKLNNLSPTYIYDHWEEFLSTVNTFGFLLCFGVMIKGKYMPSTNDHRSSSNWLTDFYRGVELYPRIFNIDIKLITNCRYGMLTWALLSIIFCMKTFELYGYTDSALVTCILTLVYLTKFFWWESGYMKTIDIIVDRAGFYLCWGCIVWVSGIYTLPSYFIVKHPNQLGFVLTSIILLLGLLSIYVNYDCDRQKLDARSKHGKCSIWGKPAEIIHTKYRLLNGNECESILLVSGYWSLSRHFHYIPELTLAFLWTCPCGFKYILPYFYFIILFILLMHRAHRDDQKCTLKYGQTWLKYCHLVPWKVWPGIY
;
A
#
# COMPACT_ATOMS: atom_id res chain seq x y z
N MET A 1 44.24 20.40 45.37
CA MET A 1 43.19 21.39 45.07
C MET A 1 42.96 21.67 43.58
N SER A 2 43.79 21.19 42.62
CA SER A 2 43.56 21.48 41.19
C SER A 2 42.55 20.54 40.48
N ASN A 3 42.42 19.26 40.87
CA ASN A 3 41.48 18.33 40.22
C ASN A 3 39.98 18.70 40.37
N ASN A 4 39.59 19.37 41.46
CA ASN A 4 38.19 19.76 41.69
C ASN A 4 37.73 20.94 40.81
N ASN A 5 38.67 21.75 40.30
CA ASN A 5 38.33 22.88 39.43
C ASN A 5 38.15 22.44 37.98
N ASP A 6 38.93 21.46 37.51
CA ASP A 6 38.80 20.91 36.16
C ASP A 6 37.50 20.12 35.98
N GLU A 7 37.07 19.37 37.01
CA GLU A 7 35.80 18.64 36.99
C GLU A 7 34.59 19.58 37.01
N LYS A 8 34.66 20.69 37.76
CA LYS A 8 33.64 21.76 37.73
C LYS A 8 33.58 22.46 36.37
N LEU A 9 34.73 22.74 35.73
CA LEU A 9 34.79 23.35 34.40
C LEU A 9 34.22 22.40 33.34
N ARG A 10 34.53 21.10 33.43
CA ARG A 10 34.01 20.07 32.52
C ARG A 10 32.49 19.91 32.67
N ASN A 11 31.97 19.86 33.88
CA ASN A 11 30.53 19.78 34.15
C ASN A 11 29.78 21.04 33.69
N LYS A 12 30.38 22.23 33.84
CA LYS A 12 29.81 23.50 33.34
C LYS A 12 29.83 23.58 31.80
N SER A 13 30.82 22.96 31.15
CA SER A 13 30.87 22.84 29.68
C SER A 13 29.82 21.85 29.12
N LEU A 14 29.58 20.74 29.82
CA LEU A 14 28.57 19.74 29.48
C LEU A 14 27.15 20.28 29.66
N SER A 15 26.89 21.00 30.76
CA SER A 15 25.62 21.71 30.98
C SER A 15 25.36 22.74 29.88
N LYS A 16 26.33 23.60 29.56
CA LYS A 16 26.17 24.59 28.47
C LYS A 16 25.93 23.97 27.10
N ARG A 17 26.49 22.78 26.84
CA ARG A 17 26.26 22.04 25.60
C ARG A 17 24.86 21.44 25.54
N ASN A 18 24.40 20.84 26.65
CA ASN A 18 23.04 20.33 26.79
C ASN A 18 21.99 21.46 26.70
N ASP A 19 22.28 22.64 27.26
CA ASP A 19 21.39 23.80 27.20
C ASP A 19 21.28 24.34 25.77
N ARG A 20 22.40 24.41 25.03
CA ARG A 20 22.39 24.79 23.60
C ARG A 20 21.67 23.78 22.71
N GLU A 21 21.87 22.48 22.95
CA GLU A 21 21.16 21.42 22.22
C GLU A 21 19.66 21.45 22.55
N SER A 22 19.28 21.70 23.81
CA SER A 22 17.87 21.85 24.21
C SER A 22 17.19 23.07 23.59
N GLY A 23 17.91 24.20 23.47
CA GLY A 23 17.46 25.41 22.79
C GLY A 23 17.24 25.18 21.29
N LEU A 24 18.20 24.53 20.61
CA LEU A 24 18.08 24.16 19.20
C LEU A 24 16.90 23.21 18.96
N ILE A 25 16.63 22.30 19.88
CA ILE A 25 15.52 21.33 19.79
C ILE A 25 14.18 22.00 20.01
N ASN A 26 14.06 22.93 20.96
CA ASN A 26 12.85 23.73 21.10
C ASN A 26 12.61 24.58 19.86
N ASP A 27 13.66 25.13 19.25
CA ASP A 27 13.55 25.91 18.01
C ASP A 27 13.15 25.04 16.82
N ILE A 28 13.71 23.83 16.67
CA ILE A 28 13.33 22.89 15.60
C ILE A 28 11.89 22.38 15.82
N THR A 29 11.51 22.07 17.06
CA THR A 29 10.16 21.62 17.40
C THR A 29 9.13 22.73 17.17
N HIS A 30 9.49 23.97 17.52
CA HIS A 30 8.67 25.16 17.30
C HIS A 30 8.60 25.51 15.79
N GLN A 31 9.70 25.43 15.05
CA GLN A 31 9.73 25.61 13.60
C GLN A 31 8.92 24.53 12.88
N LEU A 32 8.98 23.26 13.31
CA LEU A 32 8.16 22.17 12.76
C LEU A 32 6.67 22.34 13.07
N LEU A 33 6.33 22.81 14.28
CA LEU A 33 4.95 23.18 14.66
C LEU A 33 4.43 24.38 13.85
N ILE A 34 5.29 25.35 13.55
CA ILE A 34 4.98 26.47 12.64
C ILE A 34 4.82 25.97 11.20
N HIS A 35 5.68 25.07 10.72
CA HIS A 35 5.64 24.55 9.36
C HIS A 35 4.41 23.66 9.10
N THR A 36 3.91 22.96 10.13
CA THR A 36 2.63 22.22 10.06
C THR A 36 1.40 23.13 10.18
N ARG A 37 1.55 24.35 10.69
CA ARG A 37 0.49 25.38 10.76
C ARG A 37 0.49 26.36 9.59
N GLN A 38 1.52 26.37 8.73
CA GLN A 38 1.58 27.26 7.57
C GLN A 38 0.60 26.82 6.47
N GLY A 39 -0.61 27.37 6.53
CA GLY A 39 -1.27 28.02 5.39
C GLY A 39 -1.45 27.20 4.12
N HIS A 40 -1.83 25.92 4.17
CA HIS A 40 -2.44 25.32 2.97
C HIS A 40 -3.74 26.05 2.69
N ASN A 41 -3.79 26.76 1.56
CA ASN A 41 -4.99 27.48 1.13
C ASN A 41 -6.16 26.48 1.10
N LYS A 42 -7.17 26.71 1.96
CA LYS A 42 -8.21 25.73 2.26
C LYS A 42 -8.91 25.24 0.98
N VAL A 43 -9.18 26.17 0.06
CA VAL A 43 -9.75 25.90 -1.28
C VAL A 43 -8.88 24.94 -2.10
N ILE A 44 -7.56 25.09 -2.07
CA ILE A 44 -6.65 24.20 -2.80
C ILE A 44 -6.69 22.80 -2.17
N SER A 45 -6.56 22.70 -0.86
CA SER A 45 -6.45 21.42 -0.14
C SER A 45 -7.76 20.65 0.01
N GLU A 46 -8.91 21.33 -0.03
CA GLU A 46 -10.24 20.73 0.16
C GLU A 46 -11.03 20.62 -1.15
N SER A 47 -10.76 21.44 -2.16
CA SER A 47 -11.52 21.42 -3.41
C SER A 47 -10.67 21.09 -4.63
N ILE A 48 -9.66 21.90 -4.93
CA ILE A 48 -8.93 21.80 -6.21
C ILE A 48 -8.13 20.50 -6.29
N LEU A 49 -7.34 20.17 -5.26
CA LEU A 49 -6.52 18.97 -5.27
C LEU A 49 -7.37 17.68 -5.27
N PRO A 50 -8.40 17.53 -4.40
CA PRO A 50 -9.34 16.42 -4.49
C PRO A 50 -9.99 16.28 -5.86
N LEU A 51 -10.46 17.38 -6.46
CA LEU A 51 -11.09 17.36 -7.79
C LEU A 51 -10.11 16.85 -8.84
N LEU A 52 -8.91 17.44 -8.86
CA LEU A 52 -7.85 17.08 -9.79
C LEU A 52 -7.52 15.59 -9.70
N LEU A 53 -7.37 15.05 -8.48
CA LEU A 53 -7.04 13.64 -8.28
C LEU A 53 -8.19 12.71 -8.65
N CYS A 54 -9.44 13.09 -8.34
CA CYS A 54 -10.63 12.33 -8.77
C CYS A 54 -10.72 12.22 -10.30
N PHE A 55 -10.29 13.22 -11.06
CA PHE A 55 -10.27 13.15 -12.53
C PHE A 55 -9.00 12.53 -13.10
N ALA A 56 -7.84 12.91 -12.58
CA ALA A 56 -6.55 12.51 -13.12
C ALA A 56 -6.24 11.03 -12.88
N CYS A 57 -6.56 10.47 -11.71
CA CYS A 57 -6.21 9.09 -11.40
C CYS A 57 -6.93 8.05 -12.29
N PRO A 58 -8.26 8.13 -12.51
CA PRO A 58 -8.95 7.26 -13.46
C PRO A 58 -8.44 7.39 -14.89
N PHE A 59 -8.22 8.63 -15.33
CA PHE A 59 -7.67 8.90 -16.65
C PHE A 59 -6.29 8.26 -16.82
N PHE A 60 -5.44 8.43 -15.82
CA PHE A 60 -4.09 7.88 -15.81
C PHE A 60 -4.09 6.34 -15.90
N VAL A 61 -4.97 5.68 -15.13
CA VAL A 61 -5.14 4.22 -15.19
C VAL A 61 -5.59 3.77 -16.60
N ARG A 62 -6.51 4.51 -17.23
CA ARG A 62 -6.95 4.24 -18.62
C ARG A 62 -5.82 4.44 -19.63
N SER A 63 -5.05 5.52 -19.50
CA SER A 63 -3.90 5.81 -20.37
C SER A 63 -2.86 4.69 -20.34
N ILE A 64 -2.57 4.10 -19.17
CA ILE A 64 -1.64 2.98 -19.08
C ILE A 64 -2.10 1.78 -19.91
N VAL A 65 -3.39 1.43 -19.82
CA VAL A 65 -3.93 0.33 -20.63
C VAL A 65 -3.82 0.64 -22.11
N PHE A 66 -4.14 1.88 -22.51
CA PHE A 66 -4.01 2.30 -23.90
C PHE A 66 -2.55 2.23 -24.39
N ILE A 67 -1.59 2.64 -23.56
CA ILE A 67 -0.16 2.56 -23.90
C ILE A 67 0.25 1.10 -24.13
N CYS A 68 -0.16 0.18 -23.26
CA CYS A 68 0.12 -1.25 -23.44
C CYS A 68 -0.56 -1.82 -24.69
N ASN A 69 -1.82 -1.47 -24.95
CA ASN A 69 -2.60 -2.10 -26.00
C ASN A 69 -2.35 -1.56 -27.39
N HIS A 70 -2.24 -0.25 -27.52
CA HIS A 70 -2.19 0.45 -28.79
C HIS A 70 -0.81 1.04 -29.11
N CYS A 71 0.05 1.21 -28.11
CA CYS A 71 1.38 1.81 -28.25
C CYS A 71 2.52 0.84 -27.92
N ASP A 72 2.24 -0.47 -27.78
CA ASP A 72 3.24 -1.52 -27.51
C ASP A 72 4.11 -1.23 -26.26
N GLY A 73 3.54 -0.52 -25.27
CA GLY A 73 4.27 -0.13 -24.06
C GLY A 73 5.04 1.19 -24.13
N SER A 74 5.08 1.84 -25.30
CA SER A 74 5.85 3.07 -25.52
C SER A 74 5.08 4.32 -25.10
N ILE A 75 5.55 4.98 -24.03
CA ILE A 75 5.04 6.29 -23.61
C ILE A 75 5.30 7.36 -24.67
N MET A 76 6.43 7.27 -25.38
CA MET A 76 6.77 8.23 -26.44
C MET A 76 5.79 8.14 -27.60
N GLU A 77 5.43 6.92 -28.01
CA GLU A 77 4.44 6.71 -29.08
C GLU A 77 3.06 7.21 -28.65
N TYR A 78 2.69 7.01 -27.39
CA TYR A 78 1.47 7.58 -26.83
C TYR A 78 1.45 9.11 -26.89
N LEU A 79 2.52 9.77 -26.44
CA LEU A 79 2.63 11.23 -26.53
C LEU A 79 2.62 11.72 -27.99
N ARG A 80 3.28 10.97 -28.90
CA ARG A 80 3.28 11.27 -30.33
C ARG A 80 1.85 11.24 -30.89
N ARG A 81 1.08 10.19 -30.58
CA ARG A 81 -0.31 10.07 -31.02
C ARG A 81 -1.21 11.14 -30.42
N LEU A 82 -1.05 11.42 -29.12
CA LEU A 82 -1.88 12.40 -28.43
C LEU A 82 -1.64 13.84 -28.91
N LEU A 83 -0.39 14.22 -29.19
CA LEU A 83 -0.01 15.60 -29.48
C LEU A 83 0.11 15.92 -30.98
N PHE A 84 0.46 14.93 -31.80
CA PHE A 84 0.87 15.16 -33.20
C PHE A 84 0.10 14.33 -34.22
N ASP A 85 -0.82 13.46 -33.80
CA ASP A 85 -1.67 12.75 -34.74
C ASP A 85 -2.84 13.64 -35.19
N HIS A 86 -2.63 14.33 -36.31
CA HIS A 86 -3.64 15.17 -36.94
C HIS A 86 -4.84 14.38 -37.50
N THR A 87 -4.78 13.05 -37.51
CA THR A 87 -5.88 12.19 -37.98
C THR A 87 -6.85 11.80 -36.86
N MET A 88 -6.46 11.92 -35.59
CA MET A 88 -7.36 11.69 -34.47
C MET A 88 -8.30 12.89 -34.30
N THR A 89 -9.60 12.66 -34.49
CA THR A 89 -10.60 13.68 -34.20
C THR A 89 -10.73 13.87 -32.68
N LEU A 90 -11.29 15.01 -32.25
CA LEU A 90 -11.61 15.23 -30.83
C LEU A 90 -12.48 14.09 -30.27
N LYS A 91 -13.35 13.51 -31.12
CA LYS A 91 -14.17 12.35 -30.78
C LYS A 91 -13.30 11.12 -30.49
N ASP A 92 -12.30 10.84 -31.31
CA ASP A 92 -11.38 9.71 -31.11
C ASP A 92 -10.57 9.88 -29.82
N VAL A 93 -10.15 11.12 -29.50
CA VAL A 93 -9.47 11.43 -28.24
C VAL A 93 -10.41 11.20 -27.04
N LEU A 94 -11.65 11.67 -27.13
CA LEU A 94 -12.64 11.48 -26.07
C LEU A 94 -13.02 10.01 -25.90
N GLU A 95 -13.19 9.25 -26.98
CA GLU A 95 -13.59 7.84 -26.93
C GLU A 95 -12.46 6.93 -26.45
N ASN A 96 -11.22 7.17 -26.86
CA ASN A 96 -10.09 6.33 -26.45
C ASN A 96 -9.57 6.66 -25.05
N PHE A 97 -9.66 7.92 -24.62
CA PHE A 97 -9.03 8.36 -23.36
C PHE A 97 -10.01 8.76 -22.26
N PHE A 98 -11.22 9.21 -22.61
CA PHE A 98 -12.18 9.75 -21.63
C PHE A 98 -13.49 8.96 -21.52
N TYR A 99 -13.78 8.04 -22.47
CA TYR A 99 -14.99 7.25 -22.45
C TYR A 99 -14.79 5.94 -21.68
N PHE A 100 -15.48 5.85 -20.53
CA PHE A 100 -15.51 4.65 -19.72
C PHE A 100 -16.67 3.76 -20.17
N GLN A 101 -16.37 2.75 -20.98
CA GLN A 101 -17.37 1.82 -21.47
C GLN A 101 -17.86 0.92 -20.33
N TRP A 102 -19.18 0.91 -20.12
CA TRP A 102 -19.81 -0.05 -19.22
C TRP A 102 -20.00 -1.38 -19.95
N HIS A 103 -19.43 -2.44 -19.41
CA HIS A 103 -19.50 -3.76 -19.99
C HIS A 103 -20.17 -4.75 -19.04
N TRP A 104 -21.34 -5.23 -19.43
CA TRP A 104 -22.21 -6.06 -18.59
C TRP A 104 -21.55 -7.35 -18.09
N PRO A 105 -20.84 -8.15 -18.91
CA PRO A 105 -20.10 -9.32 -18.41
C PRO A 105 -19.08 -8.95 -17.33
N SER A 106 -18.32 -7.86 -17.53
CA SER A 106 -17.37 -7.37 -16.52
C SER A 106 -18.08 -6.95 -15.24
N ALA A 107 -19.22 -6.27 -15.35
CA ALA A 107 -20.02 -5.88 -14.19
C ALA A 107 -20.49 -7.10 -13.39
N ILE A 108 -20.98 -8.15 -14.06
CA ILE A 108 -21.42 -9.39 -13.40
C ILE A 108 -20.26 -10.04 -12.65
N ILE A 109 -19.05 -10.09 -13.25
CA ILE A 109 -17.86 -10.61 -12.59
C ILE A 109 -17.52 -9.79 -11.34
N ILE A 110 -17.49 -8.45 -11.45
CA ILE A 110 -17.14 -7.55 -10.35
C ILE A 110 -18.15 -7.70 -9.20
N PHE A 111 -19.45 -7.65 -9.49
CA PHE A 111 -20.50 -7.87 -8.51
C PHE A 111 -20.39 -9.27 -7.88
N GLY A 112 -20.14 -10.30 -8.68
CA GLY A 112 -19.93 -11.66 -8.21
C GLY A 112 -18.77 -11.77 -7.22
N VAL A 113 -17.62 -11.14 -7.51
CA VAL A 113 -16.45 -11.12 -6.62
C VAL A 113 -16.74 -10.33 -5.33
N PHE A 114 -17.45 -9.21 -5.40
CA PHE A 114 -17.87 -8.46 -4.21
C PHE A 114 -18.85 -9.23 -3.33
N THR A 115 -19.86 -9.85 -3.94
CA THR A 115 -20.81 -10.72 -3.23
C THR A 115 -20.10 -11.90 -2.59
N TYR A 116 -19.19 -12.54 -3.33
CA TYR A 116 -18.32 -13.60 -2.80
C TYR A 116 -17.47 -13.11 -1.61
N ALA A 117 -16.85 -11.93 -1.73
CA ALA A 117 -16.06 -11.32 -0.66
C ALA A 117 -16.87 -11.11 0.62
N ILE A 118 -18.10 -10.61 0.51
CA ILE A 118 -19.01 -10.41 1.64
C ILE A 118 -19.39 -11.77 2.26
N ILE A 119 -19.91 -12.69 1.44
CA ILE A 119 -20.40 -13.99 1.90
C ILE A 119 -19.28 -14.78 2.60
N MET A 120 -18.12 -14.91 1.97
CA MET A 120 -17.03 -15.71 2.52
C MET A 120 -16.40 -15.07 3.75
N THR A 121 -16.40 -13.73 3.86
CA THR A 121 -15.98 -13.06 5.09
C THR A 121 -16.90 -13.41 6.27
N MET A 122 -18.20 -13.62 6.01
CA MET A 122 -19.17 -14.03 7.03
C MET A 122 -19.14 -15.53 7.34
N LEU A 123 -18.93 -16.37 6.33
CA LEU A 123 -19.00 -17.83 6.47
C LEU A 123 -17.71 -18.45 6.99
N LEU A 124 -16.54 -17.95 6.58
CA LEU A 124 -15.28 -18.60 6.91
C LEU A 124 -14.94 -18.41 8.39
N PRO A 125 -14.44 -19.48 9.04
CA PRO A 125 -14.04 -19.42 10.44
C PRO A 125 -12.79 -18.56 10.61
N GLY A 126 -12.73 -17.86 11.74
CA GLY A 126 -11.58 -17.07 12.17
C GLY A 126 -11.85 -16.47 13.54
N ASP A 127 -10.78 -16.24 14.30
CA ASP A 127 -10.87 -15.66 15.63
C ASP A 127 -11.32 -14.20 15.56
N GLU A 128 -12.03 -13.74 16.59
CA GLU A 128 -12.34 -12.32 16.73
C GLU A 128 -11.06 -11.53 17.03
N TYR A 129 -10.91 -10.42 16.34
CA TYR A 129 -9.77 -9.53 16.47
C TYR A 129 -10.24 -8.10 16.70
N SER A 130 -9.86 -7.55 17.85
CA SER A 130 -10.13 -6.16 18.19
C SER A 130 -9.06 -5.24 17.60
N GLY A 131 -9.49 -4.30 16.76
CA GLY A 131 -8.64 -3.20 16.31
C GLY A 131 -8.37 -2.17 17.42
N PRO A 132 -7.62 -1.11 17.11
CA PRO A 132 -7.28 -0.09 18.11
C PRO A 132 -8.50 0.75 18.51
N ILE A 133 -8.49 1.19 19.76
CA ILE A 133 -9.50 2.10 20.31
C ILE A 133 -9.39 3.46 19.63
N THR A 134 -10.51 4.02 19.21
CA THR A 134 -10.59 5.34 18.57
C THR A 134 -10.72 6.47 19.58
N ASP A 135 -10.56 7.70 19.13
CA ASP A 135 -10.75 8.90 19.98
C ASP A 135 -12.17 9.00 20.54
N THR A 136 -13.16 8.40 19.87
CA THR A 136 -14.55 8.34 20.36
C THR A 136 -14.82 7.15 21.29
N GLY A 137 -13.81 6.31 21.54
CA GLY A 137 -13.91 5.11 22.38
C GLY A 137 -14.45 3.88 21.65
N HIS A 138 -14.72 3.95 20.35
CA HIS A 138 -15.14 2.79 19.56
C HIS A 138 -13.97 1.81 19.39
N VAL A 139 -14.28 0.51 19.43
CA VAL A 139 -13.33 -0.58 19.16
C VAL A 139 -13.85 -1.38 17.98
N PRO A 140 -13.22 -1.30 16.80
CA PRO A 140 -13.67 -2.06 15.64
C PRO A 140 -13.33 -3.54 15.82
N ILE A 141 -14.34 -4.39 15.70
CA ILE A 141 -14.18 -5.85 15.77
C ILE A 141 -14.13 -6.42 14.35
N TYR A 142 -13.13 -7.26 14.12
CA TYR A 142 -12.87 -7.95 12.86
C TYR A 142 -12.86 -9.45 13.08
N ARG A 143 -13.03 -10.22 12.01
CA ARG A 143 -12.79 -11.67 12.01
C ARG A 143 -11.50 -11.96 11.28
N ASN A 144 -10.54 -12.60 11.96
CA ASN A 144 -9.25 -12.95 11.40
C ASN A 144 -9.34 -14.23 10.54
N ASN A 145 -9.96 -14.11 9.37
CA ASN A 145 -10.15 -15.20 8.42
C ASN A 145 -9.49 -14.98 7.06
N GLY A 146 -8.59 -14.01 6.93
CA GLY A 146 -7.97 -13.65 5.64
C GLY A 146 -7.16 -14.74 4.98
N PHE A 147 -6.38 -15.49 5.74
CA PHE A 147 -5.60 -16.59 5.17
C PHE A 147 -6.52 -17.71 4.63
N ASN A 148 -7.52 -18.12 5.41
CA ASN A 148 -8.53 -19.09 4.98
C ASN A 148 -9.28 -18.58 3.74
N TYR A 149 -9.67 -17.29 3.74
CA TYR A 149 -10.31 -16.64 2.61
C TYR A 149 -9.46 -16.73 1.35
N TYR A 150 -8.17 -16.41 1.45
CA TYR A 150 -7.27 -16.43 0.31
C TYR A 150 -7.09 -17.83 -0.28
N ILE A 151 -6.78 -18.83 0.55
CA ILE A 151 -6.56 -20.20 0.08
C ILE A 151 -7.83 -20.79 -0.54
N VAL A 152 -8.99 -20.61 0.10
CA VAL A 152 -10.26 -21.08 -0.44
C VAL A 152 -10.59 -20.38 -1.75
N SER A 153 -10.31 -19.07 -1.86
CA SER A 153 -10.51 -18.33 -3.12
C SER A 153 -9.63 -18.84 -4.25
N LEU A 154 -8.37 -19.17 -4.00
CA LEU A 154 -7.48 -19.75 -5.01
C LEU A 154 -7.94 -21.14 -5.46
N ILE A 155 -8.39 -21.98 -4.52
CA ILE A 155 -8.94 -23.32 -4.83
C ILE A 155 -10.21 -23.20 -5.66
N ILE A 156 -11.15 -22.33 -5.25
CA ILE A 156 -12.39 -22.08 -5.99
C ILE A 156 -12.07 -21.55 -7.39
N PHE A 157 -11.12 -20.62 -7.51
CA PHE A 157 -10.70 -20.09 -8.81
C PHE A 157 -10.10 -21.17 -9.70
N ALA A 158 -9.27 -22.08 -9.17
CA ALA A 158 -8.73 -23.20 -9.91
C ALA A 158 -9.81 -24.18 -10.37
N LEU A 159 -10.76 -24.54 -9.50
CA LEU A 159 -11.91 -25.39 -9.84
C LEU A 159 -12.81 -24.73 -10.89
N LEU A 160 -13.12 -23.45 -10.72
CA LEU A 160 -13.89 -22.66 -11.68
C LEU A 160 -13.18 -22.62 -13.04
N THR A 161 -11.85 -22.46 -13.05
CA THR A 161 -11.06 -22.49 -14.28
C THR A 161 -11.21 -23.82 -15.02
N ILE A 162 -11.16 -24.95 -14.30
CA ILE A 162 -11.36 -26.28 -14.90
C ILE A 162 -12.77 -26.38 -15.49
N VAL A 163 -13.80 -26.01 -14.72
CA VAL A 163 -15.20 -26.05 -15.18
C VAL A 163 -15.43 -25.15 -16.39
N LEU A 164 -14.88 -23.93 -16.39
CA LEU A 164 -14.98 -23.01 -17.53
C LEU A 164 -14.34 -23.63 -18.77
N LYS A 165 -13.12 -24.17 -18.65
CA LYS A 165 -12.42 -24.78 -19.79
C LYS A 165 -13.15 -26.00 -20.36
N LEU A 166 -13.81 -26.81 -19.52
CA LEU A 166 -14.67 -27.90 -19.98
C LEU A 166 -15.88 -27.43 -20.80
N ASN A 167 -16.31 -26.18 -20.61
CA ASN A 167 -17.43 -25.57 -21.33
C ASN A 167 -16.96 -24.59 -22.44
N ASN A 168 -15.71 -24.69 -22.89
CA ASN A 168 -15.10 -23.78 -23.88
C ASN A 168 -15.07 -22.30 -23.46
N LEU A 169 -15.09 -22.03 -22.16
CA LEU A 169 -14.90 -20.70 -21.57
C LEU A 169 -13.51 -20.63 -20.89
N SER A 170 -12.99 -19.41 -20.71
CA SER A 170 -11.72 -19.24 -20.01
C SER A 170 -11.74 -17.99 -19.13
N PRO A 171 -11.13 -18.01 -17.92
CA PRO A 171 -10.94 -16.80 -17.13
C PRO A 171 -10.02 -15.78 -17.82
N THR A 172 -9.25 -16.20 -18.85
CA THR A 172 -8.46 -15.30 -19.69
C THR A 172 -9.30 -14.34 -20.53
N TYR A 173 -10.63 -14.54 -20.58
CA TYR A 173 -11.60 -13.56 -21.07
C TYR A 173 -11.41 -12.15 -20.48
N ILE A 174 -11.00 -12.06 -19.21
CA ILE A 174 -10.75 -10.76 -18.55
C ILE A 174 -9.59 -10.01 -19.21
N TYR A 175 -8.57 -10.72 -19.70
CA TYR A 175 -7.48 -10.10 -20.46
C TYR A 175 -7.95 -9.62 -21.83
N ASP A 176 -8.77 -10.43 -22.51
CA ASP A 176 -9.26 -10.11 -23.85
C ASP A 176 -10.16 -8.87 -23.87
N HIS A 177 -10.87 -8.61 -22.77
CA HIS A 177 -11.69 -7.41 -22.54
C HIS A 177 -11.15 -6.52 -21.42
N TRP A 178 -9.82 -6.41 -21.32
CA TRP A 178 -9.18 -5.72 -20.19
C TRP A 178 -9.55 -4.24 -20.12
N GLU A 179 -9.72 -3.57 -21.26
CA GLU A 179 -10.06 -2.15 -21.30
C GLU A 179 -11.46 -1.93 -20.73
N GLU A 180 -12.43 -2.71 -21.19
CA GLU A 180 -13.82 -2.67 -20.77
C GLU A 180 -13.98 -3.12 -19.33
N PHE A 181 -13.21 -4.13 -18.91
CA PHE A 181 -13.15 -4.57 -17.51
C PHE A 181 -12.68 -3.44 -16.61
N LEU A 182 -11.53 -2.82 -16.91
CA LEU A 182 -10.98 -1.76 -16.06
C LEU A 182 -11.85 -0.50 -16.07
N SER A 183 -12.47 -0.16 -17.20
CA SER A 183 -13.47 0.92 -17.26
C SER A 183 -14.69 0.63 -16.39
N THR A 184 -15.17 -0.62 -16.38
CA THR A 184 -16.30 -1.03 -15.55
C THR A 184 -15.93 -1.03 -14.06
N VAL A 185 -14.75 -1.54 -13.69
CA VAL A 185 -14.20 -1.48 -12.32
C VAL A 185 -14.07 -0.03 -11.85
N ASN A 186 -13.63 0.88 -12.73
CA ASN A 186 -13.52 2.29 -12.43
C ASN A 186 -14.89 2.92 -12.11
N THR A 187 -15.87 2.74 -13.00
CA THR A 187 -17.24 3.23 -12.80
C THR A 187 -17.86 2.66 -11.53
N PHE A 188 -17.68 1.35 -11.29
CA PHE A 188 -18.12 0.71 -10.05
C PHE A 188 -17.45 1.32 -8.81
N GLY A 189 -16.14 1.58 -8.85
CA GLY A 189 -15.41 2.22 -7.76
C GLY A 189 -15.95 3.61 -7.41
N PHE A 190 -16.30 4.42 -8.43
CA PHE A 190 -16.97 5.71 -8.23
C PHE A 190 -18.33 5.55 -7.54
N LEU A 191 -19.18 4.67 -8.06
CA LEU A 191 -20.52 4.41 -7.52
C LEU A 191 -20.45 3.91 -6.07
N LEU A 192 -19.51 3.00 -5.78
CA LEU A 192 -19.29 2.49 -4.43
C LEU A 192 -18.85 3.61 -3.48
N CYS A 193 -17.87 4.43 -3.87
CA CYS A 193 -17.40 5.54 -3.02
C CYS A 193 -18.51 6.58 -2.77
N PHE A 194 -19.35 6.84 -3.78
CA PHE A 194 -20.50 7.72 -3.63
C PHE A 194 -21.54 7.14 -2.68
N GLY A 195 -21.84 5.84 -2.79
CA GLY A 195 -22.71 5.11 -1.88
C GLY A 195 -22.19 5.12 -0.44
N VAL A 196 -20.89 4.90 -0.24
CA VAL A 196 -20.23 4.98 1.08
C VAL A 196 -20.35 6.39 1.68
N MET A 197 -20.17 7.43 0.87
CA MET A 197 -20.33 8.82 1.31
C MET A 197 -21.77 9.11 1.74
N ILE A 198 -22.78 8.73 0.94
CA ILE A 198 -24.20 8.90 1.29
C ILE A 198 -24.51 8.17 2.58
N LYS A 199 -24.12 6.89 2.66
CA LYS A 199 -24.31 6.07 3.86
C LYS A 199 -23.69 6.75 5.08
N GLY A 200 -22.47 7.29 4.98
CA GLY A 200 -21.82 7.96 6.11
C GLY A 200 -22.43 9.30 6.51
N LYS A 201 -23.08 10.01 5.58
CA LYS A 201 -23.80 11.26 5.88
C LYS A 201 -25.13 11.02 6.59
N TYR A 202 -25.88 10.01 6.14
CA TYR A 202 -27.27 9.82 6.57
C TYR A 202 -27.48 8.65 7.53
N MET A 203 -26.60 7.65 7.50
CA MET A 203 -26.70 6.41 8.28
C MET A 203 -25.31 5.96 8.82
N PRO A 204 -24.62 6.78 9.60
CA PRO A 204 -23.31 6.42 10.15
C PRO A 204 -23.42 5.19 11.06
N SER A 205 -22.44 4.27 10.96
CA SER A 205 -22.35 3.06 11.78
C SER A 205 -21.81 3.33 13.17
N THR A 206 -21.00 4.38 13.32
CA THR A 206 -20.27 4.70 14.56
C THR A 206 -20.19 6.21 14.72
N ASN A 207 -19.80 6.65 15.92
CA ASN A 207 -19.53 8.07 16.19
C ASN A 207 -18.22 8.56 15.53
N ASP A 208 -17.41 7.66 14.95
CA ASP A 208 -16.21 8.01 14.18
C ASP A 208 -16.55 8.48 12.76
N HIS A 209 -17.44 9.47 12.66
CA HIS A 209 -17.84 10.08 11.40
C HIS A 209 -17.67 11.59 11.45
N ARG A 210 -17.31 12.17 10.30
CA ARG A 210 -17.20 13.62 10.13
C ARG A 210 -17.58 13.98 8.71
N SER A 211 -18.64 14.77 8.58
CA SER A 211 -19.04 15.36 7.30
C SER A 211 -18.61 16.83 7.24
N SER A 212 -18.21 17.28 6.05
CA SER A 212 -17.95 18.68 5.75
C SER A 212 -19.07 19.29 4.90
N SER A 213 -19.09 20.63 4.81
CA SER A 213 -20.01 21.33 3.90
C SER A 213 -19.69 21.10 2.42
N ASN A 214 -18.45 20.70 2.11
CA ASN A 214 -18.01 20.39 0.76
C ASN A 214 -18.19 18.91 0.43
N TRP A 215 -19.16 18.60 -0.42
CA TRP A 215 -19.44 17.24 -0.87
C TRP A 215 -18.25 16.57 -1.55
N LEU A 216 -17.42 17.34 -2.26
CA LEU A 216 -16.22 16.80 -2.90
C LEU A 216 -15.19 16.33 -1.87
N THR A 217 -14.98 17.08 -0.79
CA THR A 217 -14.08 16.66 0.30
C THR A 217 -14.58 15.37 0.94
N ASP A 218 -15.89 15.27 1.17
CA ASP A 218 -16.51 14.11 1.78
C ASP A 218 -16.46 12.88 0.86
N PHE A 219 -16.64 13.07 -0.44
CA PHE A 219 -16.46 12.02 -1.44
C PHE A 219 -15.00 11.56 -1.49
N TYR A 220 -14.05 12.50 -1.56
CA TYR A 220 -12.63 12.20 -1.72
C TYR A 220 -12.03 11.55 -0.47
N ARG A 221 -12.18 12.20 0.70
CA ARG A 221 -11.58 11.76 1.97
C ARG A 221 -12.42 10.70 2.68
N GLY A 222 -13.72 10.63 2.41
CA GLY A 222 -14.64 9.79 3.18
C GLY A 222 -15.20 10.47 4.42
N VAL A 223 -16.39 10.02 4.83
CA VAL A 223 -17.16 10.56 5.95
C VAL A 223 -16.98 9.72 7.22
N GLU A 224 -16.98 8.40 7.09
CA GLU A 224 -16.81 7.47 8.21
C GLU A 224 -15.42 6.87 8.26
N LEU A 225 -14.91 6.66 9.46
CA LEU A 225 -13.70 5.88 9.67
C LEU A 225 -13.98 4.39 9.46
N TYR A 226 -15.05 3.84 10.05
CA TYR A 226 -15.38 2.41 9.97
C TYR A 226 -16.83 2.19 9.49
N PRO A 227 -17.15 2.51 8.22
CA PRO A 227 -18.48 2.23 7.71
C PRO A 227 -18.71 0.71 7.65
N ARG A 228 -19.85 0.25 8.18
CA ARG A 228 -20.23 -1.16 8.16
C ARG A 228 -21.49 -1.42 7.36
N ILE A 229 -21.51 -2.54 6.64
CA ILE A 229 -22.67 -3.12 5.97
C ILE A 229 -22.73 -4.59 6.38
N PHE A 230 -23.89 -5.08 6.85
CA PHE A 230 -24.04 -6.43 7.43
C PHE A 230 -23.01 -6.73 8.54
N ASN A 231 -22.68 -5.72 9.35
CA ASN A 231 -21.64 -5.76 10.38
C ASN A 231 -20.20 -6.01 9.88
N ILE A 232 -19.96 -5.92 8.57
CA ILE A 232 -18.62 -6.02 7.97
C ILE A 232 -18.12 -4.62 7.62
N ASP A 233 -16.86 -4.34 7.97
CA ASP A 233 -16.18 -3.11 7.61
C ASP A 233 -15.94 -3.05 6.08
N ILE A 234 -16.41 -1.97 5.45
CA ILE A 234 -16.25 -1.78 4.01
C ILE A 234 -14.76 -1.68 3.63
N LYS A 235 -13.90 -1.12 4.49
CA LYS A 235 -12.45 -1.02 4.22
C LYS A 235 -11.80 -2.40 4.16
N LEU A 236 -12.23 -3.33 5.01
CA LEU A 236 -11.78 -4.73 4.94
C LEU A 236 -12.20 -5.37 3.60
N ILE A 237 -13.44 -5.13 3.17
CA ILE A 237 -13.96 -5.67 1.91
C ILE A 237 -13.20 -5.09 0.70
N THR A 238 -13.11 -3.76 0.58
CA THR A 238 -12.54 -3.11 -0.61
C THR A 238 -11.03 -3.35 -0.72
N ASN A 239 -10.33 -3.33 0.40
CA ASN A 239 -8.87 -3.46 0.43
C ASN A 239 -8.43 -4.93 0.44
N CYS A 240 -8.72 -5.64 1.52
CA CYS A 240 -8.18 -6.97 1.74
C CYS A 240 -8.90 -8.02 0.89
N ARG A 241 -10.25 -8.02 0.92
CA ARG A 241 -11.03 -9.09 0.26
C ARG A 241 -11.13 -8.91 -1.24
N TYR A 242 -11.37 -7.69 -1.73
CA TYR A 242 -11.43 -7.41 -3.16
C TYR A 242 -10.07 -7.05 -3.74
N GLY A 243 -9.44 -5.94 -3.30
CA GLY A 243 -8.22 -5.41 -3.93
C GLY A 243 -7.07 -6.40 -3.96
N MET A 244 -6.67 -6.91 -2.79
CA MET A 244 -5.53 -7.82 -2.66
C MET A 244 -5.79 -9.20 -3.27
N LEU A 245 -7.02 -9.73 -3.20
CA LEU A 245 -7.38 -10.96 -3.90
C LEU A 245 -7.36 -10.77 -5.41
N THR A 246 -7.95 -9.68 -5.91
CA THR A 246 -8.02 -9.38 -7.35
C THR A 246 -6.62 -9.22 -7.93
N TRP A 247 -5.68 -8.64 -7.19
CA TRP A 247 -4.27 -8.60 -7.60
C TRP A 247 -3.69 -10.01 -7.81
N ALA A 248 -3.96 -10.94 -6.90
CA ALA A 248 -3.52 -12.34 -7.05
C ALA A 248 -4.18 -13.01 -8.28
N LEU A 249 -5.50 -12.91 -8.39
CA LEU A 249 -6.27 -13.55 -9.45
C LEU A 249 -5.88 -13.01 -10.83
N LEU A 250 -5.74 -11.70 -10.99
CA LEU A 250 -5.30 -11.08 -12.24
C LEU A 250 -3.88 -11.48 -12.62
N SER A 251 -2.97 -11.60 -11.63
CA SER A 251 -1.61 -12.09 -11.90
C SER A 251 -1.63 -13.53 -12.43
N ILE A 252 -2.49 -14.39 -11.89
CA ILE A 252 -2.71 -15.75 -12.41
C ILE A 252 -3.30 -15.70 -13.81
N ILE A 253 -4.35 -14.89 -14.03
CA ILE A 253 -5.02 -14.77 -15.34
C ILE A 253 -4.05 -14.33 -16.43
N PHE A 254 -3.22 -13.32 -16.17
CA PHE A 254 -2.24 -12.84 -17.14
C PHE A 254 -1.12 -13.85 -17.39
N CYS A 255 -0.68 -14.58 -16.37
CA CYS A 255 0.24 -15.71 -16.55
C CYS A 255 -0.39 -16.82 -17.40
N MET A 256 -1.65 -17.16 -17.15
CA MET A 256 -2.40 -18.14 -17.94
C MET A 256 -2.57 -17.70 -19.39
N LYS A 257 -2.90 -16.43 -19.63
CA LYS A 257 -3.02 -15.89 -20.99
C LYS A 257 -1.69 -15.95 -21.73
N THR A 258 -0.59 -15.61 -21.06
CA THR A 258 0.76 -15.75 -21.64
C THR A 258 1.03 -17.20 -22.04
N PHE A 259 0.63 -18.16 -21.18
CA PHE A 259 0.77 -19.58 -21.47
C PHE A 259 -0.09 -20.03 -22.66
N GLU A 260 -1.32 -19.53 -22.78
CA GLU A 260 -2.20 -19.83 -23.91
C GLU A 260 -1.66 -19.29 -25.24
N LEU A 261 -1.00 -18.14 -25.24
CA LEU A 261 -0.48 -17.49 -26.44
C LEU A 261 0.88 -18.04 -26.89
N TYR A 262 1.79 -18.36 -25.96
CA TYR A 262 3.19 -18.68 -26.28
C TYR A 262 3.70 -19.99 -25.67
N GLY A 263 2.88 -20.68 -24.88
CA GLY A 263 3.34 -21.82 -24.07
C GLY A 263 4.17 -21.37 -22.87
N TYR A 264 5.17 -22.17 -22.50
CA TYR A 264 5.98 -21.88 -21.32
C TYR A 264 6.80 -20.59 -21.48
N THR A 265 6.60 -19.64 -20.57
CA THR A 265 7.35 -18.39 -20.46
C THR A 265 7.83 -18.21 -19.02
N ASP A 266 9.14 -18.23 -18.82
CA ASP A 266 9.74 -18.13 -17.49
C ASP A 266 9.56 -16.75 -16.85
N SER A 267 9.57 -15.67 -17.65
CA SER A 267 9.29 -14.31 -17.18
C SER A 267 7.91 -14.16 -16.52
N ALA A 268 6.87 -14.67 -17.17
CA ALA A 268 5.50 -14.63 -16.64
C ALA A 268 5.35 -15.47 -15.37
N LEU A 269 5.96 -16.66 -15.38
CA LEU A 269 5.90 -17.60 -14.26
C LEU A 269 6.56 -17.02 -13.00
N VAL A 270 7.80 -16.50 -13.13
CA VAL A 270 8.54 -15.98 -11.97
C VAL A 270 7.88 -14.73 -11.38
N THR A 271 7.40 -13.82 -12.23
CA THR A 271 6.61 -12.66 -11.79
C THR A 271 5.36 -13.10 -11.03
N CYS A 272 4.58 -14.03 -11.60
CA CYS A 272 3.36 -14.54 -10.97
C CYS A 272 3.64 -15.22 -9.62
N ILE A 273 4.66 -16.09 -9.54
CA ILE A 273 5.03 -16.78 -8.29
C ILE A 273 5.42 -15.77 -7.22
N LEU A 274 6.29 -14.81 -7.51
CA LEU A 274 6.72 -13.81 -6.53
C LEU A 274 5.55 -12.97 -6.02
N THR A 275 4.67 -12.52 -6.91
CA THR A 275 3.45 -11.78 -6.52
C THR A 275 2.52 -12.62 -5.65
N LEU A 276 2.31 -13.90 -5.98
CA LEU A 276 1.45 -14.79 -5.19
C LEU A 276 2.04 -15.08 -3.81
N VAL A 277 3.34 -15.34 -3.69
CA VAL A 277 3.98 -15.57 -2.39
C VAL A 277 3.91 -14.31 -1.53
N TYR A 278 4.11 -13.13 -2.12
CA TYR A 278 3.93 -11.85 -1.43
C TYR A 278 2.50 -11.66 -0.90
N LEU A 279 1.49 -11.94 -1.73
CA LEU A 279 0.08 -11.83 -1.34
C LEU A 279 -0.31 -12.89 -0.31
N THR A 280 0.25 -14.10 -0.40
CA THR A 280 0.10 -15.13 0.63
C THR A 280 0.58 -14.63 1.99
N LYS A 281 1.77 -14.00 2.02
CA LYS A 281 2.31 -13.36 3.23
C LYS A 281 1.38 -12.26 3.75
N PHE A 282 0.82 -11.42 2.88
CA PHE A 282 -0.15 -10.41 3.28
C PHE A 282 -1.36 -11.01 4.01
N PHE A 283 -2.01 -12.03 3.42
CA PHE A 283 -3.19 -12.66 4.03
C PHE A 283 -2.85 -13.44 5.30
N TRP A 284 -1.65 -14.02 5.39
CA TRP A 284 -1.16 -14.62 6.64
C TRP A 284 -1.00 -13.59 7.77
N TRP A 285 -0.65 -12.34 7.43
CA TRP A 285 -0.41 -11.24 8.37
C TRP A 285 -1.59 -10.25 8.48
N GLU A 286 -2.77 -10.57 7.95
CA GLU A 286 -3.90 -9.63 7.82
C GLU A 286 -4.28 -8.90 9.13
N SER A 287 -4.22 -9.57 10.28
CA SER A 287 -4.51 -8.95 11.58
C SER A 287 -3.59 -7.77 11.91
N GLY A 288 -2.34 -7.81 11.45
CA GLY A 288 -1.41 -6.68 11.55
C GLY A 288 -1.79 -5.52 10.64
N TYR A 289 -2.39 -5.81 9.47
CA TYR A 289 -2.89 -4.78 8.55
C TYR A 289 -4.01 -3.94 9.17
N MET A 290 -4.83 -4.51 10.05
CA MET A 290 -5.90 -3.78 10.77
C MET A 290 -5.37 -2.67 11.72
N LYS A 291 -4.05 -2.59 11.94
CA LYS A 291 -3.38 -1.55 12.74
C LYS A 291 -2.67 -0.49 11.88
N THR A 292 -2.84 -0.53 10.56
CA THR A 292 -2.19 0.40 9.63
C THR A 292 -2.93 1.73 9.53
N ILE A 293 -2.27 2.76 9.01
CA ILE A 293 -2.82 4.13 8.86
C ILE A 293 -4.10 4.11 8.03
N ASP A 294 -4.12 3.31 6.97
CA ASP A 294 -5.26 3.11 6.06
C ASP A 294 -6.53 2.68 6.81
N ILE A 295 -6.37 1.90 7.89
CA ILE A 295 -7.49 1.41 8.70
C ILE A 295 -7.77 2.33 9.89
N ILE A 296 -6.77 2.88 10.55
CA ILE A 296 -6.97 3.54 11.86
C ILE A 296 -7.11 5.07 11.77
N VAL A 297 -6.66 5.67 10.66
CA VAL A 297 -6.67 7.14 10.45
C VAL A 297 -7.50 7.51 9.23
N ASP A 298 -7.30 6.82 8.12
CA ASP A 298 -7.92 7.20 6.85
C ASP A 298 -9.38 6.74 6.79
N ARG A 299 -10.25 7.69 6.45
CA ARG A 299 -11.69 7.45 6.29
C ARG A 299 -11.98 6.79 4.96
N ALA A 300 -13.10 6.07 4.91
CA ALA A 300 -13.54 5.36 3.73
C ALA A 300 -14.15 6.34 2.70
N GLY A 301 -13.38 6.69 1.69
CA GLY A 301 -13.80 7.53 0.56
C GLY A 301 -13.06 7.14 -0.72
N PHE A 302 -13.13 7.99 -1.74
CA PHE A 302 -12.45 7.76 -3.03
C PHE A 302 -10.97 7.45 -2.85
N TYR A 303 -10.22 8.29 -2.12
CA TYR A 303 -8.77 8.11 -1.95
C TYR A 303 -8.38 6.69 -1.53
N LEU A 304 -9.12 6.09 -0.61
CA LEU A 304 -8.83 4.75 -0.09
C LEU A 304 -9.55 3.65 -0.88
N CYS A 305 -10.88 3.70 -0.96
CA CYS A 305 -11.68 2.62 -1.53
C CYS A 305 -11.49 2.50 -3.05
N TRP A 306 -11.51 3.61 -3.79
CA TRP A 306 -11.25 3.58 -5.23
C TRP A 306 -9.81 3.15 -5.51
N GLY A 307 -8.84 3.58 -4.70
CA GLY A 307 -7.46 3.13 -4.79
C GLY A 307 -7.34 1.60 -4.68
N CYS A 308 -7.99 1.01 -3.68
CA CYS A 308 -7.97 -0.44 -3.48
C CYS A 308 -8.66 -1.22 -4.59
N ILE A 309 -9.74 -0.68 -5.17
CA ILE A 309 -10.54 -1.37 -6.19
C ILE A 309 -9.92 -1.22 -7.58
N VAL A 310 -9.55 0.00 -7.97
CA VAL A 310 -9.20 0.36 -9.34
C VAL A 310 -7.69 0.48 -9.51
N TRP A 311 -7.03 1.22 -8.62
CA TRP A 311 -5.59 1.46 -8.72
C TRP A 311 -4.78 0.18 -8.51
N VAL A 312 -5.15 -0.67 -7.54
CA VAL A 312 -4.52 -1.98 -7.37
C VAL A 312 -4.77 -2.87 -8.60
N SER A 313 -6.02 -2.96 -9.07
CA SER A 313 -6.37 -3.81 -10.23
C SER A 313 -5.65 -3.39 -11.51
N GLY A 314 -5.40 -2.09 -11.72
CA GLY A 314 -4.75 -1.59 -12.93
C GLY A 314 -3.22 -1.44 -12.82
N ILE A 315 -2.73 -0.83 -11.74
CA ILE A 315 -1.31 -0.43 -11.61
C ILE A 315 -0.46 -1.54 -11.00
N TYR A 316 -0.96 -2.25 -9.98
CA TYR A 316 -0.15 -3.26 -9.29
C TYR A 316 0.00 -4.54 -10.13
N THR A 317 -0.98 -4.80 -10.99
CA THR A 317 -0.96 -5.91 -11.95
C THR A 317 -0.21 -5.59 -13.24
N LEU A 318 0.21 -4.32 -13.42
CA LEU A 318 0.80 -3.83 -14.66
C LEU A 318 2.01 -4.65 -15.14
N PRO A 319 2.96 -5.09 -14.29
CA PRO A 319 4.05 -5.94 -14.76
C PRO A 319 3.54 -7.26 -15.37
N SER A 320 2.63 -7.94 -14.68
CA SER A 320 2.02 -9.20 -15.14
C SER A 320 1.22 -8.99 -16.44
N TYR A 321 0.47 -7.89 -16.53
CA TYR A 321 -0.30 -7.53 -17.73
C TYR A 321 0.61 -7.23 -18.92
N PHE A 322 1.69 -6.49 -18.69
CA PHE A 322 2.67 -6.09 -19.70
C PHE A 322 3.36 -7.30 -20.33
N ILE A 323 3.76 -8.28 -19.52
CA ILE A 323 4.45 -9.49 -19.99
C ILE A 323 3.63 -10.27 -21.02
N VAL A 324 2.29 -10.19 -21.01
CA VAL A 324 1.45 -10.92 -21.96
C VAL A 324 1.73 -10.52 -23.41
N LYS A 325 2.06 -9.25 -23.71
CA LYS A 325 2.49 -8.83 -25.07
C LYS A 325 4.01 -8.80 -25.23
N HIS A 326 4.75 -8.90 -24.14
CA HIS A 326 6.20 -8.80 -24.11
C HIS A 326 6.83 -9.95 -23.31
N PRO A 327 6.60 -11.22 -23.70
CA PRO A 327 7.23 -12.34 -23.03
C PRO A 327 8.74 -12.30 -23.30
N ASN A 328 9.54 -12.46 -22.24
CA ASN A 328 10.98 -12.54 -22.34
C ASN A 328 11.41 -13.95 -21.93
N GLN A 329 12.40 -14.51 -22.63
CA GLN A 329 13.05 -15.74 -22.21
C GLN A 329 14.28 -15.38 -21.39
N LEU A 330 14.18 -15.55 -20.07
CA LEU A 330 15.25 -15.19 -19.13
C LEU A 330 16.32 -16.28 -19.05
N GLY A 331 15.93 -17.52 -19.28
CA GLY A 331 16.75 -18.70 -19.06
C GLY A 331 16.76 -19.14 -17.60
N PHE A 332 17.13 -20.40 -17.38
CA PHE A 332 17.07 -21.05 -16.06
C PHE A 332 17.88 -20.31 -14.98
N VAL A 333 19.08 -19.82 -15.33
CA VAL A 333 19.98 -19.16 -14.35
C VAL A 333 19.38 -17.86 -13.84
N LEU A 334 18.97 -16.96 -14.75
CA LEU A 334 18.43 -15.66 -14.38
C LEU A 334 17.09 -15.80 -13.64
N THR A 335 16.20 -16.68 -14.14
CA THR A 335 14.94 -17.00 -13.48
C THR A 335 15.16 -17.51 -12.05
N SER A 336 16.14 -18.40 -11.84
CA SER A 336 16.46 -18.92 -10.52
C SER A 336 17.00 -17.83 -9.58
N ILE A 337 17.87 -16.95 -10.08
CA ILE A 337 18.39 -15.82 -9.29
C ILE A 337 17.26 -14.87 -8.87
N ILE A 338 16.40 -14.49 -9.81
CA ILE A 338 15.26 -13.60 -9.54
C ILE A 338 14.33 -14.22 -8.49
N LEU A 339 14.00 -15.50 -8.66
CA LEU A 339 13.14 -16.22 -7.73
C LEU A 339 13.75 -16.28 -6.32
N LEU A 340 15.02 -16.70 -6.21
CA LEU A 340 15.69 -16.85 -4.91
C LEU A 340 15.85 -15.50 -4.19
N LEU A 341 16.27 -14.45 -4.90
CA LEU A 341 16.37 -13.11 -4.32
C LEU A 341 15.01 -12.53 -3.94
N GLY A 342 13.96 -12.83 -4.72
CA GLY A 342 12.61 -12.40 -4.43
C GLY A 342 12.05 -13.07 -3.17
N LEU A 343 12.20 -14.39 -3.07
CA LEU A 343 11.84 -15.15 -1.87
C LEU A 343 12.62 -14.69 -0.63
N LEU A 344 13.93 -14.44 -0.78
CA LEU A 344 14.75 -13.88 0.28
C LEU A 344 14.24 -12.49 0.70
N SER A 345 13.87 -11.64 -0.25
CA SER A 345 13.32 -10.31 0.04
C SER A 345 12.01 -10.43 0.84
N ILE A 346 11.10 -11.31 0.45
CA ILE A 346 9.85 -11.59 1.20
C ILE A 346 10.17 -12.04 2.63
N TYR A 347 11.11 -12.97 2.78
CA TYR A 347 11.53 -13.49 4.08
C TYR A 347 12.12 -12.38 4.97
N VAL A 348 13.07 -11.61 4.45
CA VAL A 348 13.73 -10.53 5.21
C VAL A 348 12.73 -9.46 5.61
N ASN A 349 11.82 -9.07 4.73
CA ASN A 349 10.75 -8.12 5.03
C ASN A 349 9.84 -8.63 6.17
N TYR A 350 9.44 -9.90 6.12
CA TYR A 350 8.66 -10.53 7.20
C TYR A 350 9.45 -10.62 8.52
N ASP A 351 10.72 -11.00 8.47
CA ASP A 351 11.56 -11.11 9.66
C ASP A 351 11.79 -9.75 10.34
N CYS A 352 11.89 -8.66 9.57
CA CYS A 352 11.94 -7.30 10.12
C CYS A 352 10.72 -7.00 10.99
N ASP A 353 9.51 -7.31 10.49
CA ASP A 353 8.27 -7.09 11.22
C ASP A 353 8.15 -8.00 12.43
N ARG A 354 8.53 -9.28 12.30
CA ARG A 354 8.58 -10.24 13.41
C ARG A 354 9.47 -9.73 14.54
N GLN A 355 10.70 -9.31 14.25
CA GLN A 355 11.63 -8.78 15.27
C GLN A 355 11.04 -7.58 16.03
N LYS A 356 10.39 -6.65 15.33
CA LYS A 356 9.72 -5.48 15.93
C LYS A 356 8.56 -5.91 16.84
N LEU A 357 7.72 -6.84 16.37
CA LEU A 357 6.55 -7.31 17.11
C LEU A 357 6.95 -8.12 18.34
N ASP A 358 7.92 -9.02 18.22
CA ASP A 358 8.45 -9.83 19.32
C ASP A 358 9.11 -8.96 20.38
N ALA A 359 9.93 -7.99 19.97
CA ALA A 359 10.54 -7.05 20.91
C ALA A 359 9.47 -6.26 21.68
N ARG A 360 8.42 -5.77 21.00
CA ARG A 360 7.35 -4.99 21.65
C ARG A 360 6.47 -5.83 22.57
N SER A 361 6.07 -7.03 22.15
CA SER A 361 5.22 -7.91 22.94
C SER A 361 5.93 -8.46 24.17
N LYS A 362 7.25 -8.71 24.09
CA LYS A 362 8.06 -9.22 25.20
C LYS A 362 8.77 -8.11 25.98
N HIS A 363 8.45 -6.84 25.74
CA HIS A 363 9.09 -5.68 26.37
C HIS A 363 10.64 -5.73 26.32
N GLY A 364 11.20 -6.13 25.18
CA GLY A 364 12.64 -6.27 24.96
C GLY A 364 13.27 -7.57 25.48
N LYS A 365 12.50 -8.43 26.16
CA LYS A 365 12.99 -9.73 26.67
C LYS A 365 12.96 -10.80 25.57
N CYS A 366 13.69 -10.56 24.49
CA CYS A 366 13.86 -11.51 23.40
C CYS A 366 15.32 -11.55 22.93
N SER A 367 15.68 -12.61 22.21
CA SER A 367 16.95 -12.69 21.52
C SER A 367 16.76 -12.40 20.04
N ILE A 368 17.64 -11.57 19.47
CA ILE A 368 17.69 -11.25 18.04
C ILE A 368 19.08 -11.63 17.54
N TRP A 369 19.12 -12.49 16.52
CA TRP A 369 20.37 -13.03 15.94
C TRP A 369 21.33 -13.61 16.99
N GLY A 370 20.79 -14.35 17.96
CA GLY A 370 21.57 -15.05 18.99
C GLY A 370 22.09 -14.16 20.14
N LYS A 371 21.77 -12.86 20.14
CA LYS A 371 22.13 -11.92 21.22
C LYS A 371 20.87 -11.38 21.91
N PRO A 372 20.93 -10.94 23.17
CA PRO A 372 19.79 -10.26 23.81
C PRO A 372 19.48 -8.96 23.06
N ALA A 373 18.18 -8.65 22.88
CA ALA A 373 17.75 -7.46 22.15
C ALA A 373 18.16 -6.18 22.90
N GLU A 374 18.87 -5.29 22.21
CA GLU A 374 19.18 -3.95 22.69
C GLU A 374 17.99 -3.02 22.40
N ILE A 375 17.51 -2.34 23.44
CA ILE A 375 16.34 -1.46 23.35
C ILE A 375 16.60 -0.13 24.05
N ILE A 376 15.87 0.89 23.62
CA ILE A 376 15.76 2.16 24.33
C ILE A 376 14.34 2.31 24.85
N HIS A 377 14.19 2.45 26.16
CA HIS A 377 12.93 2.81 26.78
C HIS A 377 12.62 4.28 26.54
N THR A 378 11.39 4.57 26.13
CA THR A 378 10.94 5.94 25.87
C THR A 378 9.58 6.18 26.53
N LYS A 379 9.38 7.40 27.00
CA LYS A 379 8.10 7.89 27.51
C LYS A 379 7.58 8.95 26.56
N TYR A 380 6.28 8.93 26.31
CA TYR A 380 5.62 9.96 25.53
C TYR A 380 4.27 10.32 26.17
N ARG A 381 3.86 11.57 25.99
CA ARG A 381 2.54 12.04 26.43
C ARG A 381 1.55 11.98 25.29
N LEU A 382 0.37 11.44 25.58
CA LEU A 382 -0.79 11.50 24.70
C LEU A 382 -1.42 12.90 24.76
N LEU A 383 -2.28 13.21 23.77
CA LEU A 383 -3.00 14.49 23.71
C LEU A 383 -3.92 14.72 24.92
N ASN A 384 -4.38 13.65 25.55
CA ASN A 384 -5.18 13.69 26.78
C ASN A 384 -4.33 13.90 28.06
N GLY A 385 -3.01 14.07 27.93
CA GLY A 385 -2.08 14.30 29.05
C GLY A 385 -1.50 13.03 29.67
N ASN A 386 -2.00 11.83 29.32
CA ASN A 386 -1.52 10.58 29.90
C ASN A 386 -0.11 10.23 29.42
N GLU A 387 0.76 9.82 30.33
CA GLU A 387 2.08 9.28 30.01
C GLU A 387 1.98 7.80 29.63
N CYS A 388 2.60 7.45 28.51
CA CYS A 388 2.69 6.09 28.00
C CYS A 388 4.16 5.71 27.80
N GLU A 389 4.47 4.44 28.06
CA GLU A 389 5.79 3.88 27.79
C GLU A 389 5.82 3.19 26.43
N SER A 390 6.97 3.27 25.77
CA SER A 390 7.25 2.57 24.51
C SER A 390 8.69 2.11 24.50
N ILE A 391 9.03 1.27 23.53
CA ILE A 391 10.40 0.82 23.30
C ILE A 391 10.81 1.08 21.85
N LEU A 392 12.07 1.44 21.66
CA LEU A 392 12.74 1.54 20.37
C LEU A 392 13.77 0.42 20.29
N LEU A 393 13.71 -0.37 19.22
CA LEU A 393 14.57 -1.54 19.04
C LEU A 393 15.85 -1.14 18.31
N VAL A 394 17.02 -1.43 18.90
CA VAL A 394 18.35 -1.09 18.37
C VAL A 394 19.14 -2.36 18.06
N SER A 395 18.47 -3.40 17.56
CA SER A 395 19.09 -4.69 17.25
C SER A 395 18.51 -5.28 15.98
N GLY A 396 19.24 -6.24 15.41
CA GLY A 396 18.85 -6.88 14.14
C GLY A 396 18.77 -5.86 13.02
N TYR A 397 17.77 -6.00 12.15
CA TYR A 397 17.59 -5.08 11.01
C TYR A 397 17.37 -3.63 11.43
N TRP A 398 16.74 -3.41 12.59
CA TRP A 398 16.45 -2.08 13.12
C TRP A 398 17.70 -1.35 13.63
N SER A 399 18.83 -2.06 13.80
CA SER A 399 20.15 -1.45 14.04
C SER A 399 20.89 -1.07 12.76
N LEU A 400 20.55 -1.68 11.62
CA LEU A 400 21.18 -1.39 10.33
C LEU A 400 20.63 -0.10 9.74
N SER A 401 19.30 0.06 9.75
CA SER A 401 18.64 1.30 9.39
C SER A 401 17.24 1.40 10.03
N ARG A 402 16.75 2.64 10.19
CA ARG A 402 15.47 2.90 10.86
C ARG A 402 14.26 2.31 10.13
N HIS A 403 14.37 2.13 8.80
CA HIS A 403 13.36 1.55 7.94
C HIS A 403 13.93 0.45 7.03
N PHE A 404 14.74 -0.47 7.58
CA PHE A 404 15.39 -1.52 6.79
C PHE A 404 14.41 -2.36 5.95
N HIS A 405 13.21 -2.63 6.47
CA HIS A 405 12.14 -3.34 5.76
C HIS A 405 11.71 -2.71 4.42
N TYR A 406 12.02 -1.44 4.16
CA TYR A 406 11.77 -0.80 2.86
C TYR A 406 12.71 -1.31 1.77
N ILE A 407 13.95 -1.71 2.10
CA ILE A 407 14.90 -2.26 1.13
C ILE A 407 14.37 -3.56 0.48
N PRO A 408 14.01 -4.62 1.23
CA PRO A 408 13.48 -5.84 0.63
C PRO A 408 12.12 -5.61 -0.03
N GLU A 409 11.31 -4.64 0.44
CA GLU A 409 10.06 -4.28 -0.24
C GLU A 409 10.32 -3.75 -1.66
N LEU A 410 11.25 -2.79 -1.79
CA LEU A 410 11.64 -2.22 -3.09
C LEU A 410 12.36 -3.25 -3.98
N THR A 411 13.23 -4.05 -3.37
CA THR A 411 13.96 -5.11 -4.09
C THR A 411 12.99 -6.13 -4.66
N LEU A 412 11.99 -6.56 -3.88
CA LEU A 412 10.96 -7.47 -4.34
C LEU A 412 10.10 -6.86 -5.45
N ALA A 413 9.69 -5.60 -5.29
CA ALA A 413 8.94 -4.86 -6.30
C ALA A 413 9.70 -4.78 -7.63
N PHE A 414 11.01 -4.58 -7.57
CA PHE A 414 11.88 -4.62 -8.74
C PHE A 414 11.96 -6.05 -9.32
N LEU A 415 12.16 -7.07 -8.50
CA LEU A 415 12.39 -8.44 -8.94
C LEU A 415 11.18 -9.09 -9.64
N TRP A 416 9.95 -8.77 -9.24
CA TRP A 416 8.77 -9.22 -10.01
C TRP A 416 8.52 -8.37 -11.27
N THR A 417 9.18 -7.22 -11.42
CA THR A 417 9.00 -6.31 -12.57
C THR A 417 10.11 -6.45 -13.61
N CYS A 418 11.34 -6.74 -13.20
CA CYS A 418 12.48 -6.89 -14.10
C CYS A 418 12.33 -7.99 -15.18
N PRO A 419 11.49 -9.04 -15.01
CA PRO A 419 11.15 -9.97 -16.09
C PRO A 419 10.49 -9.30 -17.31
N CYS A 420 9.91 -8.10 -17.17
CA CYS A 420 9.41 -7.30 -18.29
C CYS A 420 10.53 -6.78 -19.21
N GLY A 421 11.80 -6.91 -18.81
CA GLY A 421 12.94 -6.33 -19.51
C GLY A 421 13.09 -4.83 -19.26
N PHE A 422 14.01 -4.18 -19.97
CA PHE A 422 14.38 -2.77 -19.73
C PHE A 422 14.09 -1.85 -20.93
N LYS A 423 13.40 -2.36 -21.96
CA LYS A 423 13.07 -1.57 -23.16
C LYS A 423 12.08 -0.45 -22.85
N TYR A 424 11.12 -0.71 -21.97
CA TYR A 424 10.05 0.23 -21.63
C TYR A 424 10.04 0.50 -20.12
N ILE A 425 9.88 1.77 -19.75
CA ILE A 425 9.81 2.20 -18.34
C ILE A 425 8.44 1.94 -17.70
N LEU A 426 7.39 1.79 -18.53
CA LEU A 426 6.00 1.64 -18.10
C LEU A 426 5.78 0.55 -17.02
N PRO A 427 6.26 -0.71 -17.18
CA PRO A 427 6.06 -1.73 -16.16
C PRO A 427 6.69 -1.36 -14.79
N TYR A 428 7.72 -0.52 -14.76
CA TYR A 428 8.38 -0.05 -13.54
C TYR A 428 7.62 1.05 -12.81
N PHE A 429 6.48 1.49 -13.32
CA PHE A 429 5.70 2.57 -12.73
C PHE A 429 5.30 2.29 -11.27
N TYR A 430 4.87 1.06 -10.96
CA TYR A 430 4.59 0.64 -9.58
C TYR A 430 5.83 0.77 -8.68
N PHE A 431 6.98 0.26 -9.13
CA PHE A 431 8.24 0.35 -8.39
C PHE A 431 8.66 1.81 -8.13
N ILE A 432 8.53 2.67 -9.13
CA ILE A 432 8.86 4.11 -9.03
C ILE A 432 7.96 4.81 -7.99
N ILE A 433 6.65 4.58 -8.04
CA ILE A 433 5.74 5.15 -7.04
C ILE A 433 6.06 4.61 -5.65
N LEU A 434 6.28 3.30 -5.53
CA LEU A 434 6.58 2.68 -4.24
C LEU A 434 7.85 3.29 -3.64
N PHE A 435 8.88 3.51 -4.46
CA PHE A 435 10.10 4.21 -4.04
C PHE A 435 9.79 5.60 -3.47
N ILE A 436 9.08 6.43 -4.23
CA ILE A 436 8.71 7.79 -3.81
C ILE A 436 7.88 7.75 -2.51
N LEU A 437 6.89 6.85 -2.46
CA LEU A 437 5.99 6.69 -1.33
C LEU A 437 6.74 6.26 -0.06
N LEU A 438 7.68 5.31 -0.16
CA LEU A 438 8.48 4.85 0.97
C LEU A 438 9.48 5.91 1.43
N MET A 439 10.08 6.68 0.53
CA MET A 439 10.97 7.80 0.91
C MET A 439 10.21 8.89 1.64
N HIS A 440 9.06 9.30 1.11
CA HIS A 440 8.18 10.27 1.75
C HIS A 440 7.66 9.75 3.10
N ARG A 441 7.30 8.46 3.18
CA ARG A 441 6.86 7.82 4.42
C ARG A 441 7.97 7.78 5.47
N ALA A 442 9.20 7.42 5.08
CA ALA A 442 10.36 7.44 5.98
C ALA A 442 10.57 8.83 6.57
N HIS A 443 10.48 9.89 5.75
CA HIS A 443 10.62 11.26 6.23
C HIS A 443 9.51 11.65 7.22
N ARG A 444 8.25 11.35 6.89
CA ARG A 444 7.10 11.67 7.74
C ARG A 444 7.14 10.89 9.06
N ASP A 445 7.54 9.63 9.03
CA ASP A 445 7.65 8.79 10.22
C ASP A 445 8.78 9.29 11.14
N ASP A 446 9.90 9.75 10.58
CA ASP A 446 11.02 10.36 11.31
C ASP A 446 10.58 11.66 12.01
N GLN A 447 9.83 12.54 11.31
CA GLN A 447 9.23 13.74 11.91
C GLN A 447 8.26 13.39 13.03
N LYS A 448 7.37 12.42 12.80
CA LYS A 448 6.38 11.96 13.79
C LYS A 448 7.07 11.38 15.02
N CYS A 449 8.11 10.58 14.86
CA CYS A 449 8.85 9.98 15.97
C CYS A 449 9.67 11.02 16.73
N THR A 450 10.23 12.03 16.03
CA THR A 450 10.91 13.17 16.66
C THR A 450 9.94 13.95 17.56
N LEU A 451 8.76 14.29 17.05
CA LEU A 451 7.74 15.00 17.82
C LEU A 451 7.20 14.16 19.00
N LYS A 452 7.08 12.84 18.81
CA LYS A 452 6.51 11.94 19.83
C LYS A 452 7.50 11.60 20.94
N TYR A 453 8.76 11.31 20.60
CA TYR A 453 9.75 10.73 21.52
C TYR A 453 10.91 11.69 21.86
N GLY A 454 11.02 12.83 21.18
CA GLY A 454 11.98 13.89 21.48
C GLY A 454 13.44 13.39 21.56
N GLN A 455 14.08 13.67 22.69
CA GLN A 455 15.49 13.31 22.95
C GLN A 455 15.79 11.83 22.76
N THR A 456 14.85 10.96 23.12
CA THR A 456 15.03 9.52 22.99
C THR A 456 15.09 9.08 21.52
N TRP A 457 14.37 9.78 20.64
CA TRP A 457 14.48 9.56 19.19
C TRP A 457 15.83 10.03 18.65
N LEU A 458 16.33 11.18 19.11
CA LEU A 458 17.65 11.67 18.70
C LEU A 458 18.75 10.68 19.11
N LYS A 459 18.69 10.16 20.33
CA LYS A 459 19.59 9.08 20.78
C LYS A 459 19.50 7.84 19.89
N TYR A 460 18.29 7.44 19.49
CA TYR A 460 18.09 6.34 18.55
C TYR A 460 18.72 6.64 17.18
N CYS A 461 18.50 7.84 16.64
CA CYS A 461 19.10 8.28 15.38
C CYS A 461 20.63 8.36 15.43
N HIS A 462 21.24 8.63 16.59
CA HIS A 462 22.69 8.58 16.75
C HIS A 462 23.23 7.14 16.69
N LEU A 463 22.51 6.17 17.24
CA LEU A 463 22.90 4.76 17.18
C LEU A 463 22.63 4.14 15.81
N VAL A 464 21.53 4.55 15.17
CA VAL A 464 21.08 4.05 13.87
C VAL A 464 20.99 5.24 12.90
N PRO A 465 22.11 5.72 12.34
CA PRO A 465 22.16 6.96 11.57
C PRO A 465 21.37 6.89 10.27
N TRP A 466 21.35 5.71 9.63
CA TRP A 466 20.74 5.49 8.33
C TRP A 466 19.22 5.36 8.41
N LYS A 467 18.50 6.09 7.56
CA LYS A 467 17.04 6.03 7.43
C LYS A 467 16.62 4.75 6.72
N VAL A 468 17.16 4.47 5.54
CA VAL A 468 16.75 3.35 4.69
C VAL A 468 17.93 2.47 4.30
N TRP A 469 18.89 2.98 3.52
CA TRP A 469 20.04 2.25 3.02
C TRP A 469 21.28 2.49 3.90
N PRO A 470 21.76 1.46 4.62
CA PRO A 470 22.98 1.56 5.40
C PRO A 470 24.15 2.04 4.54
N GLY A 471 24.83 3.09 4.99
CA GLY A 471 25.97 3.70 4.29
C GLY A 471 25.63 4.78 3.25
N ILE A 472 24.34 4.99 2.93
CA ILE A 472 23.92 5.90 1.86
C ILE A 472 22.91 6.95 2.37
N TYR A 473 21.75 6.49 2.88
CA TYR A 473 20.63 7.34 3.28
C TYR A 473 19.87 6.70 4.43
#